data_AF-A0A9P6WTS2-F1
#
_entry.id   AF-A0A9P6WTS2-F1
#
_cell.length_a   1.000
_cell.length_b   1.000
_cell.length_c   1.000
_cell.angle_alpha   90.00
_cell.angle_beta   90.00
_cell.angle_gamma   90.00
#
_symmetry.space_group_name_H-M   'P 1'
#
loop_
_entity.id
_entity.type
_entity.pdbx_description
1 polymer ?
#
loop_
_entity_poly.entity_id
_entity_poly.type
_entity_poly.pdbx_seq_one_letter_code
_entity_poly.pdbx_strand_id
1 'polypeptide(L)'
;MPRAMAAFSKQGVEAIAAPAPPQIVAPTDGIRRPVRILAARMGMSLTAAPALDCRAGCGACCIAPSITRPIPGMPNGKPAGVPCIQLMPDMRCAIFGQPSRPDFCGGLQPQQDMCGPDREHAVRWLTDLERATAPGH
;
A
#
# COMPACT_ATOMS: atom_id res chain seq x y z
N MET A 1 27.86 -38.97 49.03
CA MET A 1 28.35 -39.39 47.70
C MET A 1 27.55 -38.63 46.64
N PRO A 2 28.21 -37.88 45.74
CA PRO A 2 27.58 -36.89 44.87
C PRO A 2 27.09 -37.53 43.57
N ARG A 3 25.96 -37.07 43.01
CA ARG A 3 25.68 -37.24 41.57
C ARG A 3 25.34 -35.89 40.96
N ALA A 4 26.41 -35.34 40.37
CA ALA A 4 26.53 -34.40 39.26
C ALA A 4 25.28 -33.69 38.73
N MET A 5 25.41 -32.36 38.77
CA MET A 5 24.84 -31.37 37.87
C MET A 5 24.90 -31.81 36.40
N ALA A 6 23.81 -31.60 35.66
CA ALA A 6 23.84 -31.45 34.21
C ALA A 6 23.10 -30.14 33.87
N ALA A 7 23.89 -29.08 33.69
CA ALA A 7 23.46 -27.83 33.10
C ALA A 7 23.15 -28.08 31.62
N PHE A 8 21.86 -28.10 31.24
CA PHE A 8 21.48 -28.14 29.83
C PHE A 8 21.48 -26.70 29.29
N SER A 9 22.66 -26.33 28.79
CA SER A 9 22.94 -25.11 28.04
C SER A 9 21.99 -25.03 26.83
N LYS A 10 20.96 -24.18 26.89
CA LYS A 10 20.17 -23.80 25.70
C LYS A 10 21.00 -22.81 24.90
N GLN A 11 21.93 -23.36 24.12
CA GLN A 11 22.67 -22.64 23.09
C GLN A 11 21.71 -22.17 21.99
N GLY A 12 21.78 -20.86 21.71
CA GLY A 12 21.73 -20.25 20.38
C GLY A 12 20.59 -20.68 19.45
N VAL A 13 19.44 -20.01 19.56
CA VAL A 13 18.64 -19.73 18.37
C VAL A 13 19.28 -18.53 17.67
N GLU A 14 20.32 -18.79 16.87
CA GLU A 14 20.86 -17.77 15.98
C GLU A 14 19.79 -17.49 14.92
N ALA A 15 19.22 -16.29 14.97
CA ALA A 15 18.33 -15.77 13.95
C ALA A 15 19.14 -15.65 12.65
N ILE A 16 18.99 -16.65 11.77
CA ILE A 16 19.45 -16.54 10.39
C ILE A 16 18.71 -15.35 9.75
N ALA A 17 19.43 -14.24 9.60
CA ALA A 17 18.95 -13.10 8.83
C ALA A 17 18.60 -13.59 7.43
N ALA A 18 17.31 -13.54 7.09
CA ALA A 18 16.86 -13.84 5.75
C ALA A 18 17.60 -12.89 4.77
N PRO A 19 18.21 -13.41 3.69
CA PRO A 19 18.79 -12.56 2.67
C PRO A 19 17.69 -11.66 2.12
N ALA A 20 17.94 -10.34 2.07
CA ALA A 20 17.06 -9.39 1.43
C ALA A 20 16.69 -9.89 0.02
N PRO A 21 15.41 -9.78 -0.41
CA PRO A 21 15.05 -10.14 -1.77
C PRO A 21 15.91 -9.33 -2.75
N PRO A 22 16.35 -9.92 -3.88
CA PRO A 22 17.04 -9.17 -4.90
C PRO A 22 16.17 -7.97 -5.28
N GLN A 23 16.74 -6.77 -5.17
CA GLN A 23 16.11 -5.54 -5.59
C GLN A 23 15.89 -5.65 -7.10
N ILE A 24 14.70 -6.07 -7.51
CA ILE A 24 14.25 -5.99 -8.90
C ILE A 24 14.11 -4.49 -9.16
N VAL A 25 15.19 -3.90 -9.68
CA VAL A 25 15.16 -2.54 -10.21
C VAL A 25 14.08 -2.53 -11.28
N ALA A 26 12.97 -1.84 -10.98
CA ALA A 26 11.91 -1.63 -11.96
C ALA A 26 12.56 -1.00 -13.21
N PRO A 27 12.30 -1.53 -14.42
CA PRO A 27 12.93 -1.04 -15.62
C PRO A 27 12.57 0.44 -15.79
N THR A 28 13.58 1.30 -15.66
CA THR A 28 13.51 2.71 -16.02
C THR A 28 13.19 2.80 -17.51
N ASP A 29 11.92 3.11 -17.80
CA ASP A 29 11.41 3.80 -19.00
C ASP A 29 11.97 3.41 -20.39
N GLY A 30 12.45 2.17 -20.58
CA GLY A 30 13.02 1.72 -21.87
C GLY A 30 12.05 0.94 -22.77
N ILE A 31 11.08 0.23 -22.17
CA ILE A 31 10.25 -0.77 -22.86
C ILE A 31 8.93 -0.18 -23.40
N ARG A 32 8.51 1.03 -22.96
CA ARG A 32 7.30 1.69 -23.47
C ARG A 32 7.45 2.26 -24.89
N ARG A 33 8.69 2.44 -25.38
CA ARG A 33 8.96 3.01 -26.71
C ARG A 33 8.57 2.11 -27.89
N PRO A 34 8.89 0.79 -27.94
CA PRO A 34 8.52 -0.04 -29.08
C PRO A 34 7.00 -0.24 -29.23
N VAL A 35 6.26 -0.35 -28.12
CA VAL A 35 4.79 -0.56 -28.15
C VAL A 35 4.05 0.68 -28.69
N ARG A 36 4.47 1.89 -28.29
CA ARG A 36 3.88 3.15 -28.80
C ARG A 36 4.11 3.33 -30.31
N ILE A 37 5.29 2.97 -30.81
CA ILE A 37 5.63 3.07 -32.24
C ILE A 37 4.78 2.09 -33.07
N LEU A 38 4.50 0.88 -32.56
CA LEU A 38 3.66 -0.10 -33.26
C LEU A 38 2.18 0.29 -33.25
N ALA A 39 1.66 0.77 -32.11
CA ALA A 39 0.26 1.22 -31.98
C ALA A 39 -0.06 2.46 -32.84
N ALA A 40 0.88 3.41 -32.98
CA ALA A 40 0.73 4.58 -33.84
C ALA A 40 0.60 4.21 -35.33
N ARG A 41 1.17 3.08 -35.76
CA ARG A 41 1.05 2.56 -37.15
C ARG A 41 -0.25 1.80 -37.39
N MET A 42 -0.98 1.42 -36.34
CA MET A 42 -2.25 0.69 -36.39
C MET A 42 -3.49 1.57 -36.15
N GLY A 43 -3.32 2.89 -35.99
CA GLY A 43 -4.45 3.82 -35.79
C GLY A 43 -5.19 3.63 -34.45
N MET A 44 -4.61 2.92 -33.48
CA MET A 44 -5.22 2.66 -32.18
C MET A 44 -4.84 3.76 -31.19
N SER A 45 -5.73 4.75 -31.04
CA SER A 45 -5.63 5.77 -30.01
C SER A 45 -5.93 5.14 -28.65
N LEU A 46 -4.88 4.69 -27.95
CA LEU A 46 -4.95 4.32 -26.53
C LEU A 46 -5.10 5.60 -25.70
N THR A 47 -6.30 6.18 -25.69
CA THR A 47 -6.67 7.19 -24.69
C THR A 47 -6.76 6.49 -23.35
N ALA A 48 -5.64 6.46 -22.62
CA ALA A 48 -5.66 6.23 -21.19
C ALA A 48 -6.61 7.28 -20.57
N ALA A 49 -7.54 6.83 -19.73
CA ALA A 49 -8.39 7.71 -18.94
C ALA A 49 -7.50 8.75 -18.23
N PRO A 50 -7.95 10.02 -18.11
CA PRO A 50 -7.16 11.05 -17.48
C PRO A 50 -6.71 10.57 -16.09
N ALA A 51 -5.40 10.60 -15.84
CA ALA A 51 -4.86 10.34 -14.52
C ALA A 51 -5.38 11.43 -13.59
N LEU A 52 -6.27 11.05 -12.67
CA LEU A 52 -6.69 11.96 -11.62
C LEU A 52 -5.54 12.10 -10.63
N ASP A 53 -5.31 13.32 -10.14
CA ASP A 53 -4.37 13.52 -9.05
C ASP A 53 -5.08 13.30 -7.70
N CYS A 54 -4.34 12.76 -6.72
CA CYS A 54 -4.84 12.66 -5.35
C CYS A 54 -5.14 14.06 -4.79
N ARG A 55 -6.42 14.33 -4.48
CA ARG A 55 -6.87 15.59 -3.89
C ARG A 55 -6.25 15.81 -2.50
N ALA A 56 -5.52 16.90 -2.35
CA ALA A 56 -5.03 17.35 -1.05
C ALA A 56 -6.20 17.56 -0.07
N GLY A 57 -6.02 17.21 1.19
CA GLY A 57 -7.08 17.35 2.20
C GLY A 57 -8.12 16.22 2.21
N CYS A 58 -7.99 15.19 1.35
CA CYS A 58 -8.95 14.09 1.29
C CYS A 58 -8.77 13.07 2.42
N GLY A 59 -7.59 12.45 2.55
CA GLY A 59 -7.32 11.45 3.59
C GLY A 59 -8.18 10.17 3.53
N ALA A 60 -9.07 10.00 2.54
CA ALA A 60 -10.02 8.89 2.50
C ALA A 60 -9.36 7.51 2.51
N CYS A 61 -8.30 7.31 1.73
CA CYS A 61 -7.52 6.06 1.74
C CYS A 61 -6.78 5.81 3.06
N CYS A 62 -6.50 6.84 3.85
CA CYS A 62 -5.88 6.70 5.17
C CYS A 62 -6.89 6.40 6.28
N ILE A 63 -8.19 6.56 6.03
CA ILE A 63 -9.26 6.40 7.04
C ILE A 63 -10.12 5.18 6.72
N ALA A 64 -10.69 5.09 5.52
CA ALA A 64 -11.78 4.17 5.21
C ALA A 64 -11.37 2.68 5.17
N PRO A 65 -10.39 2.24 4.35
CA PRO A 65 -10.15 0.81 4.14
C PRO A 65 -9.51 0.14 5.36
N SER A 66 -9.74 -1.16 5.55
CA SER A 66 -8.88 -1.94 6.43
C SER A 66 -7.55 -2.23 5.74
N ILE A 67 -6.49 -2.32 6.54
CA ILE A 67 -5.15 -2.66 6.08
C ILE A 67 -4.62 -3.72 7.03
N THR A 68 -4.39 -4.92 6.52
CA THR A 68 -3.78 -6.03 7.28
C THR A 68 -2.27 -6.10 7.11
N ARG A 69 -1.71 -5.26 6.23
CA ARG A 69 -0.27 -5.17 5.97
C ARG A 69 0.40 -4.15 6.90
N PRO A 70 1.68 -4.33 7.27
CA PRO A 70 2.39 -3.38 8.11
C PRO A 70 2.46 -1.97 7.50
N ILE A 71 2.32 -0.97 8.36
CA ILE A 71 2.55 0.45 8.05
C ILE A 71 3.65 0.94 9.01
N PRO A 72 4.56 1.84 8.61
CA PRO A 72 5.50 2.45 9.56
C PRO A 72 4.77 3.06 10.76
N GLY A 73 5.00 2.50 11.96
CA GLY A 73 4.32 2.87 13.21
C GLY A 73 3.02 2.09 13.53
N MET A 74 2.55 1.22 12.63
CA MET A 74 1.42 0.30 12.86
C MET A 74 1.74 -1.09 12.29
N PRO A 75 2.44 -1.97 13.02
CA PRO A 75 2.95 -3.25 12.50
C PRO A 75 1.84 -4.23 12.10
N ASN A 76 0.68 -4.16 12.75
CA ASN A 76 -0.49 -5.00 12.45
C ASN A 76 -1.43 -4.35 11.41
N GLY A 77 -1.00 -3.26 10.76
CA GLY A 77 -1.83 -2.45 9.89
C GLY A 77 -2.87 -1.63 10.66
N LYS A 78 -4.03 -1.35 10.03
CA LYS A 78 -5.10 -0.55 10.62
C LYS A 78 -6.49 -1.17 10.34
N PRO A 79 -7.43 -1.11 11.29
CA PRO A 79 -8.81 -1.47 11.01
C PRO A 79 -9.51 -0.42 10.13
N ALA A 80 -10.60 -0.82 9.47
CA ALA A 80 -11.43 0.08 8.67
C ALA A 80 -11.98 1.23 9.54
N GLY A 81 -12.08 2.42 8.96
CA GLY A 81 -12.55 3.63 9.64
C GLY A 81 -11.57 4.24 10.65
N VAL A 82 -10.49 3.55 11.04
CA VAL A 82 -9.48 4.11 11.94
C VAL A 82 -8.43 4.90 11.14
N PRO A 83 -8.13 6.16 11.55
CA PRO A 83 -7.07 6.95 10.94
C PRO A 83 -5.71 6.27 11.04
N CYS A 84 -4.98 6.24 9.92
CA CYS A 84 -3.59 5.80 9.88
C CYS A 84 -2.68 6.74 10.70
N ILE A 85 -1.65 6.20 11.36
CA ILE A 85 -0.64 6.99 12.10
C ILE A 85 0.08 8.04 11.23
N GLN A 86 0.13 7.81 9.92
CA GLN A 86 0.76 8.71 8.94
C GLN A 86 -0.20 9.80 8.44
N LEU A 87 -1.45 9.84 8.91
CA LEU A 87 -2.40 10.89 8.54
C LEU A 87 -2.14 12.14 9.37
N MET A 88 -1.78 13.23 8.69
CA MET A 88 -1.52 14.52 9.32
C MET A 88 -2.82 15.31 9.55
N PRO A 89 -2.82 16.35 10.41
CA PRO A 89 -4.00 17.18 10.68
C PRO A 89 -4.60 17.87 9.44
N ASP A 90 -3.80 18.11 8.41
CA ASP A 90 -4.22 18.67 7.13
C ASP A 90 -4.78 17.62 6.15
N MET A 91 -5.04 16.40 6.64
CA MET A 91 -5.61 15.27 5.90
C MET A 91 -4.74 14.82 4.71
N ARG A 92 -3.43 14.99 4.84
CA ARG A 92 -2.41 14.47 3.93
C ARG A 92 -1.65 13.31 4.57
N CYS A 93 -1.18 12.39 3.75
CA CYS A 93 -0.32 11.30 4.22
C CYS A 93 1.12 11.82 4.33
N ALA A 94 1.72 11.70 5.52
CA ALA A 94 3.08 12.18 5.80
C ALA A 94 4.14 11.52 4.90
N ILE A 95 3.92 10.27 4.50
CA ILE A 95 4.83 9.50 3.64
C ILE A 95 4.34 9.39 2.19
N PHE A 96 3.43 10.26 1.74
CA PHE A 96 2.96 10.22 0.35
C PHE A 96 4.12 10.39 -0.65
N GLY A 97 4.29 9.39 -1.53
CA GLY A 97 5.36 9.41 -2.55
C GLY A 97 6.76 9.06 -2.04
N GLN A 98 6.90 8.77 -0.74
CA GLN A 98 8.16 8.34 -0.15
C GLN A 98 8.37 6.82 -0.33
N PRO A 99 9.63 6.35 -0.38
CA PRO A 99 9.93 4.91 -0.46
C PRO A 99 9.50 4.13 0.78
N SER A 100 9.27 4.80 1.91
CA SER A 100 8.71 4.21 3.13
C SER A 100 7.20 3.93 3.03
N ARG A 101 6.51 4.46 2.00
CA ARG A 101 5.09 4.21 1.76
C ARG A 101 4.88 2.79 1.30
N PRO A 102 4.09 1.97 2.02
CA PRO A 102 3.85 0.59 1.63
C PRO A 102 3.25 0.46 0.22
N ASP A 103 3.61 -0.60 -0.49
CA ASP A 103 3.20 -0.82 -1.88
C ASP A 103 1.68 -0.84 -2.06
N PHE A 104 0.92 -1.40 -1.12
CA PHE A 104 -0.54 -1.39 -1.22
C PHE A 104 -1.12 0.03 -1.12
N CYS A 105 -0.51 0.92 -0.31
CA CYS A 105 -0.88 2.32 -0.24
C CYS A 105 -0.50 3.07 -1.53
N GLY A 106 0.63 2.72 -2.15
CA GLY A 106 1.09 3.29 -3.42
C GLY A 106 0.34 2.77 -4.65
N GLY A 107 -0.13 1.52 -4.59
CA GLY A 107 -0.89 0.86 -5.64
C GLY A 107 -2.34 1.34 -5.75
N LEU A 108 -2.92 1.89 -4.68
CA LEU A 108 -4.24 2.50 -4.73
C LEU A 108 -4.18 3.84 -5.46
N GLN A 109 -4.60 3.83 -6.72
CA GLN A 109 -4.66 5.01 -7.58
C GLN A 109 -6.01 5.74 -7.44
N PRO A 110 -6.03 7.08 -7.47
CA PRO A 110 -7.26 7.86 -7.55
C PRO A 110 -8.06 7.51 -8.81
N GLN A 111 -9.38 7.35 -8.66
CA GLN A 111 -10.32 7.01 -9.73
C GLN A 111 -11.57 7.87 -9.58
N GLN A 112 -12.26 8.20 -10.67
CA GLN A 112 -13.39 9.16 -10.68
C GLN A 112 -14.48 8.74 -9.69
N ASP A 113 -14.91 7.48 -9.78
CA ASP A 113 -15.97 6.91 -8.94
C ASP A 113 -15.58 6.88 -7.46
N MET A 114 -14.30 6.59 -7.19
CA MET A 114 -13.75 6.58 -5.84
C MET A 114 -13.63 7.98 -5.26
N CYS A 115 -13.08 8.94 -6.00
CA CYS A 115 -12.76 10.25 -5.46
C CYS A 115 -13.96 11.18 -5.38
N GLY A 116 -14.91 11.05 -6.32
CA GLY A 116 -16.15 11.83 -6.39
C GLY A 116 -15.99 13.34 -6.19
N PRO A 117 -17.07 14.04 -5.81
CA PRO A 117 -17.07 15.49 -5.66
C PRO A 117 -16.29 15.96 -4.42
N ASP A 118 -16.32 15.19 -3.34
CA ASP A 118 -15.81 15.60 -2.03
C ASP A 118 -15.20 14.43 -1.24
N ARG A 119 -14.61 14.75 -0.08
CA ARG A 119 -13.96 13.77 0.79
C ARG A 119 -14.97 12.76 1.33
N GLU A 120 -16.14 13.24 1.71
CA GLU A 120 -17.21 12.47 2.33
C GLU A 120 -17.72 11.39 1.37
N HIS A 121 -17.80 11.70 0.07
CA HIS A 121 -18.03 10.73 -1.00
C HIS A 121 -16.94 9.68 -1.02
N ALA A 122 -15.67 10.08 -1.06
CA ALA A 122 -14.56 9.13 -1.17
C ALA A 122 -14.46 8.18 0.03
N VAL A 123 -14.70 8.70 1.24
CA VAL A 123 -14.76 7.88 2.45
C VAL A 123 -15.93 6.90 2.37
N ARG A 124 -17.13 7.36 1.99
CA ARG A 124 -18.29 6.48 1.84
C ARG A 124 -18.04 5.38 0.81
N TRP A 125 -17.59 5.75 -0.39
CA TRP A 125 -17.30 4.81 -1.46
C TRP A 125 -16.32 3.70 -1.04
N LEU A 126 -15.20 4.06 -0.43
CA LEU A 126 -14.22 3.09 0.06
C LEU A 126 -14.77 2.22 1.20
N THR A 127 -15.60 2.79 2.07
CA THR A 127 -16.23 2.04 3.16
C THR A 127 -17.28 1.06 2.63
N ASP A 128 -18.02 1.46 1.60
CA ASP A 128 -19.01 0.61 0.93
C ASP A 128 -18.33 -0.57 0.25
N LEU A 129 -17.20 -0.33 -0.44
CA LEU A 129 -16.36 -1.38 -1.02
C LEU A 129 -15.84 -2.33 0.06
N GLU A 130 -15.27 -1.80 1.15
CA GLU A 130 -14.78 -2.60 2.28
C GLU A 130 -15.87 -3.56 2.80
N ARG A 131 -17.09 -3.05 3.01
CA ARG A 131 -18.23 -3.88 3.47
C ARG A 131 -18.66 -4.90 2.41
N ALA A 132 -18.70 -4.51 1.14
CA ALA A 132 -19.09 -5.40 0.04
C ALA A 132 -18.10 -6.54 -0.18
N THR A 133 -16.81 -6.30 0.11
CA THR A 133 -15.74 -7.31 -0.03
C THR A 133 -15.35 -7.97 1.29
N ALA A 134 -16.05 -7.66 2.38
CA ALA A 134 -15.79 -8.28 3.67
C ALA A 134 -16.06 -9.80 3.55
N PRO A 135 -15.12 -10.65 3.99
CA PRO A 135 -15.36 -12.09 3.99
C PRO A 135 -16.57 -12.40 4.87
N GLY A 136 -17.49 -13.21 4.35
CA GLY A 136 -18.61 -13.74 5.13
C GLY A 136 -18.06 -14.56 6.29
N HIS A 137 -18.19 -14.02 7.49
CA HIS A 137 -18.02 -14.70 8.76
C HIS A 137 -19.05 -15.82 8.94
#